data_AF-T2M6H8-F1
#
_entry.id   AF-T2M6H8-F1
#
_cell.length_a   1.000
_cell.length_b   1.000
_cell.length_c   1.000
_cell.angle_alpha   90.00
_cell.angle_beta   90.00
_cell.angle_gamma   90.00
#
_symmetry.space_group_name_H-M   'P 1'
#
loop_
_entity.id
_entity.type
_entity.pdbx_description
1 polymer ?
#
loop_
_entity_poly.entity_id
_entity_poly.type
_entity_poly.pdbx_seq_one_letter_code
_entity_poly.pdbx_strand_id
1 'polypeptide(L)'
;MAVIEDILKVQGCINIFGYGSLIWNPDVDYDCSYLGYISGYERRFWQGSTYHRGTLEQPGRVLTMTKVNEGRCWGRVFVIKGADKVRKALDSLQTREQQLGHYDIRIVPVHILETNDILYSVVYYATPENPLFLGESSLDEIAENIVQSCGVFGHNIEYLFRLTDFMRENLPEEKDEHLYALDKLVRSKIGLLAKNVLPWHKLLENDSFRKHIYDIKETNYNEEVSLKTIIVQAS
;
A
#
# COMPACT_ATOMS: atom_id res chain seq x y z
N MET A 1 -6.92 -13.94 15.68
CA MET A 1 -8.34 -14.33 15.62
C MET A 1 -9.07 -14.15 16.95
N ALA A 2 -8.67 -14.82 18.05
CA ALA A 2 -9.35 -14.69 19.35
C ALA A 2 -9.55 -13.23 19.82
N VAL A 3 -8.51 -12.39 19.74
CA VAL A 3 -8.59 -10.97 20.14
C VAL A 3 -9.61 -10.17 19.31
N ILE A 4 -9.75 -10.47 18.02
CA ILE A 4 -10.70 -9.79 17.13
C ILE A 4 -12.13 -10.28 17.42
N GLU A 5 -12.31 -11.58 17.66
CA GLU A 5 -13.59 -12.14 18.08
C GLU A 5 -14.07 -11.59 19.42
N ASP A 6 -13.15 -11.32 20.35
CA ASP A 6 -13.49 -10.71 21.63
C ASP A 6 -13.90 -9.23 21.48
N ILE A 7 -13.22 -8.46 20.62
CA ILE A 7 -13.63 -7.08 20.27
C ILE A 7 -15.02 -7.07 19.63
N LEU A 8 -15.26 -8.01 18.71
CA LEU A 8 -16.54 -8.20 18.05
C LEU A 8 -17.67 -8.49 19.05
N LYS A 9 -17.43 -9.37 20.02
CA LYS A 9 -18.41 -9.73 21.05
C LYS A 9 -18.75 -8.57 21.98
N VAL A 10 -17.79 -7.68 22.25
CA VAL A 10 -17.95 -6.62 23.25
C VAL A 10 -18.48 -5.32 22.66
N GLN A 11 -18.06 -4.92 21.46
CA GLN A 11 -18.29 -3.56 20.95
C GLN A 11 -19.13 -3.47 19.67
N GLY A 12 -19.23 -4.56 18.89
CA GLY A 12 -19.91 -4.53 17.59
C GLY A 12 -19.35 -3.47 16.61
N CYS A 13 -18.13 -3.00 16.87
CA CYS A 13 -17.44 -1.93 16.13
C CYS A 13 -15.96 -2.29 16.04
N ILE A 14 -15.32 -1.98 14.91
CA ILE A 14 -13.87 -2.10 14.74
C ILE A 14 -13.33 -0.86 14.05
N ASN A 15 -12.09 -0.50 14.40
CA ASN A 15 -11.33 0.54 13.71
C ASN A 15 -10.22 -0.13 12.92
N ILE A 16 -10.03 0.23 11.65
CA ILE A 16 -8.99 -0.33 10.78
C ILE A 16 -8.09 0.80 10.31
N PHE A 17 -6.79 0.70 10.58
CA PHE A 17 -5.82 1.68 10.16
C PHE A 17 -5.16 1.27 8.84
N GLY A 18 -5.30 2.12 7.82
CA GLY A 18 -4.65 2.00 6.54
C GLY A 18 -3.48 2.97 6.42
N TYR A 19 -2.27 2.44 6.22
CA TYR A 19 -1.06 3.23 5.90
C TYR A 19 -0.55 3.01 4.48
N GLY A 20 -1.14 2.08 3.72
CA GLY A 20 -0.81 1.80 2.32
C GLY A 20 -2.04 1.83 1.44
N SER A 21 -2.24 0.81 0.61
CA SER A 21 -3.32 0.79 -0.38
C SER A 21 -4.74 0.91 0.17
N LEU A 22 -4.97 0.63 1.45
CA LEU A 22 -6.27 0.86 2.09
C LEU A 22 -6.69 2.33 2.08
N ILE A 23 -5.73 3.25 1.99
CA ILE A 23 -5.99 4.69 1.98
C ILE A 23 -6.87 5.11 0.78
N TRP A 24 -6.65 4.52 -0.40
CA TRP A 24 -7.45 4.81 -1.60
C TRP A 24 -8.33 3.65 -2.07
N ASN A 25 -8.01 2.42 -1.65
CA ASN A 25 -8.79 1.23 -1.93
C ASN A 25 -9.05 0.45 -0.62
N PRO A 26 -9.95 0.97 0.23
CA PRO A 26 -10.23 0.40 1.54
C PRO A 26 -10.86 -0.99 1.44
N ASP A 27 -11.66 -1.25 0.40
CA ASP A 27 -12.34 -2.53 0.17
C ASP A 27 -13.14 -3.04 1.37
N VAL A 28 -13.68 -2.09 2.15
CA VAL A 28 -14.51 -2.31 3.34
C VAL A 28 -15.67 -1.31 3.33
N ASP A 29 -16.84 -1.74 3.82
CA ASP A 29 -17.98 -0.87 4.08
C ASP A 29 -17.80 -0.23 5.47
N TYR A 30 -17.51 1.08 5.50
CA TYR A 30 -17.20 1.83 6.71
C TYR A 30 -18.18 2.99 6.92
N ASP A 31 -18.41 3.34 8.19
CA ASP A 31 -19.37 4.37 8.59
C ASP A 31 -18.76 5.78 8.59
N CYS A 32 -17.52 5.89 9.04
CA CYS A 32 -16.74 7.13 8.95
C CYS A 32 -15.25 6.85 8.90
N SER A 33 -14.46 7.85 8.55
CA SER A 33 -13.00 7.75 8.57
C SER A 33 -12.34 9.03 9.06
N TYR A 34 -11.17 8.89 9.66
CA TYR A 34 -10.39 9.98 10.25
C TYR A 34 -8.94 9.91 9.77
N LEU A 35 -8.29 11.06 9.62
CA LEU A 35 -6.85 11.10 9.41
C LEU A 35 -6.15 10.88 10.74
N GLY A 36 -5.04 10.16 10.73
CA GLY A 36 -4.29 9.91 11.95
C GLY A 36 -2.95 9.26 11.70
N TYR A 37 -2.21 9.02 12.79
CA TYR A 37 -0.89 8.41 12.71
C TYR A 37 -0.62 7.45 13.86
N ILE A 38 0.26 6.48 13.59
CA ILE A 38 0.91 5.66 14.60
C ILE A 38 2.25 6.32 14.95
N SER A 39 2.50 6.55 16.25
CA SER A 39 3.76 7.09 16.75
C SER A 39 4.85 6.03 16.88
N GLY A 40 6.11 6.41 16.69
CA GLY A 40 7.27 5.52 16.83
C GLY A 40 7.54 4.65 15.59
N TYR A 41 6.90 4.96 14.47
CA TYR A 41 7.01 4.21 13.23
C TYR A 41 7.09 5.14 12.03
N GLU A 42 7.75 4.68 10.98
CA GLU A 42 7.68 5.30 9.67
C GLU A 42 7.43 4.23 8.60
N ARG A 43 6.82 4.64 7.49
CA ARG A 43 6.59 3.74 6.35
C ARG A 43 7.85 3.65 5.50
N ARG A 44 8.10 2.47 4.91
CA ARG A 44 9.20 2.21 3.98
C ARG A 44 8.79 1.28 2.86
N PHE A 45 9.28 1.53 1.65
CA PHE A 45 9.11 0.66 0.47
C PHE A 45 10.05 -0.56 0.51
N TRP A 46 10.11 -1.26 1.64
CA TRP A 46 11.04 -2.37 1.86
C TRP A 46 10.36 -3.75 1.77
N GLN A 47 9.05 -3.77 1.55
CA GLN A 47 8.29 -5.00 1.39
C GLN A 47 8.16 -5.34 -0.10
N GLY A 48 8.51 -6.56 -0.46
CA GLY A 48 8.29 -7.13 -1.78
C GLY A 48 6.81 -7.44 -2.04
N SER A 49 6.36 -7.25 -3.28
CA SER A 49 5.03 -7.65 -3.74
C SER A 49 5.14 -8.49 -5.01
N THR A 50 4.92 -9.80 -4.88
CA THR A 50 5.06 -10.76 -5.98
C THR A 50 3.75 -11.10 -6.69
N TYR A 51 2.65 -10.46 -6.29
CA TYR A 51 1.33 -10.69 -6.87
C TYR A 51 0.61 -9.37 -7.20
N HIS A 52 0.49 -8.45 -6.22
CA HIS A 52 -0.31 -7.24 -6.43
C HIS A 52 0.36 -6.20 -7.32
N ARG A 53 1.64 -5.92 -7.08
CA ARG A 53 2.39 -4.84 -7.74
C ARG A 53 3.66 -5.32 -8.45
N GLY A 54 3.87 -6.62 -8.51
CA GLY A 54 4.93 -7.28 -9.27
C GLY A 54 4.62 -8.76 -9.45
N THR A 55 5.61 -9.51 -9.90
CA THR A 55 5.55 -10.97 -10.09
C THR A 55 6.60 -11.67 -9.20
N LEU A 56 6.69 -13.00 -9.27
CA LEU A 56 7.75 -13.74 -8.55
C LEU A 56 9.15 -13.39 -9.09
N GLU A 57 9.26 -13.21 -10.40
CA GLU A 57 10.50 -12.91 -11.11
C GLU A 57 10.89 -11.43 -11.01
N GLN A 58 9.89 -10.54 -11.00
CA GLN A 58 10.07 -9.09 -10.88
C GLN A 58 9.19 -8.53 -9.74
N PRO A 59 9.54 -8.80 -8.46
CA PRO A 59 8.76 -8.34 -7.32
C PRO A 59 8.64 -6.83 -7.30
N GLY A 60 7.46 -6.31 -6.99
CA GLY A 60 7.24 -4.89 -6.73
C GLY A 60 7.73 -4.47 -5.34
N ARG A 61 7.70 -3.16 -5.07
CA ARG A 61 7.97 -2.57 -3.75
C ARG A 61 6.69 -1.95 -3.19
N VAL A 62 6.27 -2.41 -2.02
CA VAL A 62 5.14 -1.88 -1.25
C VAL A 62 5.58 -1.50 0.16
N LEU A 63 4.68 -0.86 0.90
CA LEU A 63 5.00 -0.37 2.23
C LEU A 63 5.08 -1.48 3.29
N THR A 64 6.03 -1.32 4.19
CA THR A 64 6.01 -1.84 5.55
C THR A 64 6.24 -0.70 6.55
N MET A 65 6.12 -0.98 7.85
CA MET A 65 6.42 -0.03 8.92
C MET A 65 7.70 -0.45 9.63
N THR A 66 8.63 0.51 9.79
CA THR A 66 9.84 0.32 10.58
C THR A 66 9.79 1.20 11.84
N LYS A 67 10.38 0.73 12.93
CA LYS A 67 10.44 1.50 14.18
C LYS A 67 11.45 2.64 14.02
N VAL A 68 11.02 3.86 14.31
CA VAL A 68 11.85 5.06 14.30
C VAL A 68 11.45 5.91 15.50
N ASN A 69 12.41 6.30 16.33
CA ASN A 69 12.15 7.19 17.46
C ASN A 69 11.54 8.50 16.94
N GLU A 70 10.47 8.96 17.57
CA GLU A 70 9.71 10.16 17.18
C GLU A 70 9.07 10.12 15.78
N GLY A 71 9.22 9.01 15.05
CA GLY A 71 8.61 8.82 13.72
C GLY A 71 7.09 8.78 13.78
N ARG A 72 6.44 9.20 12.69
CA ARG A 72 4.98 9.12 12.52
C ARG A 72 4.62 8.43 11.22
N CYS A 73 3.86 7.35 11.34
CA CYS A 73 3.26 6.67 10.19
C CYS A 73 1.84 7.16 10.02
N TRP A 74 1.65 8.14 9.12
CA TRP A 74 0.35 8.71 8.80
C TRP A 74 -0.55 7.78 7.99
N GLY A 75 -1.85 7.97 8.06
CA GLY A 75 -2.79 7.16 7.32
C GLY A 75 -4.23 7.56 7.62
N ARG A 76 -5.12 6.60 7.43
CA ARG A 76 -6.56 6.77 7.64
C ARG A 76 -7.08 5.65 8.54
N VAL A 77 -7.89 6.02 9.53
CA VAL A 77 -8.66 5.09 10.34
C VAL A 77 -10.06 4.97 9.75
N PHE A 78 -10.50 3.76 9.46
CA PHE A 78 -11.86 3.44 9.02
C PHE A 78 -12.64 2.85 10.19
N VAL A 79 -13.75 3.46 10.57
CA VAL A 79 -14.63 3.00 11.64
C VAL A 79 -15.77 2.21 11.03
N ILE A 80 -15.95 0.97 11.48
CA ILE A 80 -16.95 0.03 10.95
C ILE A 80 -17.82 -0.44 12.10
N LYS A 81 -19.12 -0.22 12.00
CA LYS A 81 -20.14 -0.55 13.00
C LYS A 81 -21.08 -1.64 12.49
N GLY A 82 -21.54 -2.48 13.42
CA GLY A 82 -22.44 -3.59 13.15
C GLY A 82 -21.68 -4.88 12.86
N ALA A 83 -22.05 -5.95 13.56
CA ALA A 83 -21.34 -7.24 13.53
C ALA A 83 -21.17 -7.82 12.11
N ASP A 84 -22.18 -7.69 11.25
CA ASP A 84 -22.12 -8.21 9.87
C ASP A 84 -21.16 -7.43 8.97
N LYS A 85 -21.12 -6.10 9.09
CA LYS A 85 -20.16 -5.27 8.34
C LYS A 85 -18.74 -5.56 8.80
N VAL A 86 -18.54 -5.66 10.11
CA VAL A 86 -17.22 -5.99 10.67
C VAL A 86 -16.75 -7.36 10.22
N ARG A 87 -17.61 -8.39 10.25
CA ARG A 87 -17.27 -9.74 9.77
C ARG A 87 -16.83 -9.71 8.30
N LYS A 88 -17.62 -9.07 7.43
CA LYS A 88 -17.30 -8.93 6.00
C LYS A 88 -15.98 -8.19 5.77
N ALA A 89 -15.72 -7.12 6.52
CA ALA A 89 -14.48 -6.37 6.41
C ALA A 89 -13.26 -7.21 6.79
N LEU A 90 -13.35 -7.97 7.88
CA LEU A 90 -12.29 -8.87 8.32
C LEU A 90 -12.05 -10.02 7.32
N ASP A 91 -13.11 -10.61 6.77
CA ASP A 91 -13.00 -11.67 5.76
C ASP A 91 -12.33 -11.16 4.47
N SER A 92 -12.73 -9.96 4.02
CA SER A 92 -12.13 -9.28 2.87
C SER A 92 -10.63 -9.02 3.10
N LEU A 93 -10.28 -8.44 4.25
CA LEU A 93 -8.89 -8.14 4.58
C LEU A 93 -8.07 -9.42 4.76
N GLN A 94 -8.60 -10.44 5.43
CA GLN A 94 -7.92 -11.72 5.55
C GLN A 94 -7.63 -12.36 4.18
N THR A 95 -8.57 -12.29 3.24
CA THR A 95 -8.37 -12.79 1.87
C THR A 95 -7.25 -12.04 1.17
N ARG A 96 -7.26 -10.70 1.27
CA ARG A 96 -6.23 -9.82 0.73
C ARG A 96 -4.85 -10.11 1.33
N GLU A 97 -4.78 -10.40 2.62
CA GLU A 97 -3.53 -10.71 3.32
C GLU A 97 -2.98 -12.10 3.03
N GLN A 98 -3.84 -13.12 2.87
CA GLN A 98 -3.41 -14.45 2.45
C GLN A 98 -2.74 -14.41 1.07
N GLN A 99 -3.19 -13.50 0.20
CA GLN A 99 -2.56 -13.24 -1.11
C GLN A 99 -1.26 -12.43 -1.01
N LEU A 100 -1.10 -11.62 0.04
CA LEU A 100 0.10 -10.81 0.28
C LEU A 100 1.22 -11.54 1.04
N GLY A 101 0.88 -12.61 1.77
CA GLY A 101 1.80 -13.49 2.49
C GLY A 101 2.41 -12.88 3.75
N HIS A 102 2.37 -13.62 4.88
CA HIS A 102 3.05 -13.30 6.15
C HIS A 102 2.82 -11.87 6.72
N TYR A 103 1.61 -11.34 6.56
CA TYR A 103 1.15 -10.16 7.30
C TYR A 103 0.62 -10.59 8.67
N ASP A 104 0.93 -9.80 9.69
CA ASP A 104 0.43 -9.97 11.06
C ASP A 104 -0.55 -8.85 11.40
N ILE A 105 -1.41 -9.14 12.38
CA ILE A 105 -2.46 -8.23 12.83
C ILE A 105 -2.09 -7.70 14.22
N ARG A 106 -2.08 -6.38 14.37
CA ARG A 106 -1.89 -5.72 15.68
C ARG A 106 -2.98 -4.73 15.94
N ILE A 107 -3.26 -4.51 17.22
CA ILE A 107 -4.07 -3.39 17.67
C ILE A 107 -3.11 -2.35 18.23
N VAL A 108 -3.14 -1.18 17.63
CA VAL A 108 -2.21 -0.09 17.94
C VAL A 108 -2.99 1.18 18.26
N PRO A 109 -2.49 2.04 19.16
CA PRO A 109 -3.05 3.37 19.35
C PRO A 109 -2.77 4.21 18.10
N VAL A 110 -3.82 4.81 17.54
CA VAL A 110 -3.72 5.78 16.44
C VAL A 110 -4.17 7.14 16.95
N HIS A 111 -3.30 8.14 16.81
CA HIS A 111 -3.60 9.53 17.15
C HIS A 111 -4.40 10.17 16.02
N ILE A 112 -5.60 10.66 16.32
CA ILE A 112 -6.50 11.28 15.36
C ILE A 112 -6.16 12.75 15.19
N LEU A 113 -6.00 13.19 13.95
CA LEU A 113 -5.54 14.54 13.62
C LEU A 113 -6.54 15.60 14.07
N GLU A 114 -7.83 15.39 13.80
CA GLU A 114 -8.87 16.41 13.97
C GLU A 114 -9.28 16.61 15.42
N THR A 115 -9.19 15.56 16.25
CA THR A 115 -9.70 15.59 17.63
C THR A 115 -8.62 15.39 18.69
N ASN A 116 -7.42 14.99 18.29
CA ASN A 116 -6.34 14.56 19.19
C ASN A 116 -6.70 13.35 20.08
N ASP A 117 -7.79 12.64 19.75
CA ASP A 117 -8.19 11.40 20.41
C ASP A 117 -7.26 10.25 20.00
N ILE A 118 -7.30 9.16 20.78
CA ILE A 118 -6.62 7.92 20.44
C ILE A 118 -7.66 6.86 20.12
N LEU A 119 -7.63 6.34 18.89
CA LEU A 119 -8.42 5.18 18.48
C LEU A 119 -7.54 3.94 18.40
N TYR A 120 -7.85 2.94 19.21
CA TYR A 120 -7.24 1.61 19.08
C TYR A 120 -7.75 0.97 17.79
N SER A 121 -6.81 0.73 16.88
CA SER A 121 -7.13 0.32 15.51
C SER A 121 -6.35 -0.92 15.13
N VAL A 122 -7.02 -1.79 14.40
CA VAL A 122 -6.41 -2.96 13.74
C VAL A 122 -5.53 -2.47 12.61
N VAL A 123 -4.27 -2.88 12.61
CA VAL A 123 -3.33 -2.65 11.52
C VAL A 123 -2.82 -3.99 11.01
N TYR A 124 -2.83 -4.12 9.69
CA TYR A 124 -2.20 -5.22 8.97
C TYR A 124 -0.82 -4.75 8.54
N TYR A 125 0.23 -5.46 8.94
CA TYR A 125 1.59 -5.10 8.57
C TYR A 125 2.44 -6.32 8.26
N ALA A 126 3.37 -6.16 7.31
CA ALA A 126 4.34 -7.19 7.03
C ALA A 126 5.38 -7.22 8.15
N THR A 127 5.56 -8.40 8.75
CA THR A 127 6.58 -8.61 9.78
C THR A 127 7.99 -8.54 9.16
N PRO A 128 9.03 -8.12 9.91
CA PRO A 128 10.41 -8.19 9.42
C PRO A 128 10.86 -9.62 9.05
N GLU A 129 10.26 -10.64 9.65
CA GLU A 129 10.51 -12.05 9.37
C GLU A 129 9.82 -12.53 8.08
N ASN A 130 9.04 -11.67 7.42
CA ASN A 130 8.40 -11.99 6.15
C ASN A 130 9.47 -12.32 5.10
N PRO A 131 9.41 -13.47 4.41
CA PRO A 131 10.37 -13.83 3.35
C PRO A 131 10.45 -12.82 2.20
N LEU A 132 9.40 -12.02 2.02
CA LEU A 132 9.33 -10.94 1.04
C LEU A 132 9.83 -9.61 1.59
N PHE A 133 10.33 -9.54 2.83
CA PHE A 133 11.02 -8.36 3.33
C PHE A 133 12.35 -8.21 2.57
N LEU A 134 12.37 -7.32 1.59
CA LEU A 134 13.54 -7.05 0.75
C LEU A 134 14.55 -6.12 1.44
N GLY A 135 14.18 -5.58 2.59
CA GLY A 135 15.05 -4.75 3.42
C GLY A 135 15.35 -3.38 2.84
N GLU A 136 16.27 -2.70 3.54
CA GLU A 136 16.82 -1.43 3.11
C GLU A 136 17.62 -1.60 1.81
N SER A 137 17.41 -0.67 0.90
CA SER A 137 18.08 -0.59 -0.40
C SER A 137 18.14 0.89 -0.78
N SER A 138 19.03 1.24 -1.70
CA SER A 138 19.15 2.64 -2.12
C SER A 138 17.83 3.11 -2.74
N LEU A 139 17.52 4.40 -2.60
CA LEU A 139 16.31 4.98 -3.19
C LEU A 139 16.28 4.81 -4.71
N ASP A 140 17.44 4.79 -5.38
CA ASP A 140 17.51 4.59 -6.83
C ASP A 140 17.15 3.16 -7.24
N GLU A 141 17.64 2.14 -6.53
CA GLU A 141 17.28 0.74 -6.74
C GLU A 141 15.78 0.49 -6.47
N ILE A 142 15.25 1.05 -5.38
CA ILE A 142 13.81 0.98 -5.08
C ILE A 142 13.00 1.66 -6.19
N ALA A 143 13.42 2.84 -6.65
CA ALA A 143 12.74 3.56 -7.72
C ALA A 143 12.79 2.80 -9.05
N GLU A 144 13.94 2.22 -9.41
CA GLU A 144 14.10 1.38 -10.61
C GLU A 144 13.14 0.18 -10.56
N ASN A 145 13.09 -0.50 -9.42
CA ASN A 145 12.20 -1.63 -9.23
C ASN A 145 10.72 -1.22 -9.33
N ILE A 146 10.33 -0.08 -8.75
CA ILE A 146 8.96 0.46 -8.89
C ILE A 146 8.61 0.77 -10.35
N VAL A 147 9.57 1.27 -11.13
CA VAL A 147 9.37 1.60 -12.56
C VAL A 147 9.23 0.37 -13.44
N GLN A 148 9.79 -0.77 -13.06
CA GLN A 148 9.75 -1.99 -13.89
C GLN A 148 8.65 -2.97 -13.47
N SER A 149 8.17 -2.90 -12.22
CA SER A 149 7.24 -3.91 -11.69
C SER A 149 5.77 -3.59 -11.94
N CYS A 150 5.04 -4.62 -12.36
CA CYS A 150 3.59 -4.62 -12.50
C CYS A 150 3.03 -5.96 -12.03
N GLY A 151 1.93 -5.92 -11.27
CA GLY A 151 1.21 -7.12 -10.83
C GLY A 151 -0.24 -7.09 -11.29
N VAL A 152 -1.06 -7.99 -10.73
CA VAL A 152 -2.47 -8.13 -11.13
C VAL A 152 -3.31 -6.88 -10.84
N PHE A 153 -2.93 -6.12 -9.80
CA PHE A 153 -3.59 -4.86 -9.43
C PHE A 153 -2.93 -3.63 -10.08
N GLY A 154 -2.12 -3.84 -11.12
CA GLY A 154 -1.53 -2.80 -11.92
C GLY A 154 -0.08 -2.47 -11.56
N HIS A 155 0.42 -1.41 -12.19
CA HIS A 155 1.81 -1.01 -12.10
C HIS A 155 2.17 -0.55 -10.69
N ASN A 156 3.40 -0.82 -10.23
CA ASN A 156 3.87 -0.34 -8.94
C ASN A 156 3.97 1.20 -8.86
N ILE A 157 4.14 1.91 -9.98
CA ILE A 157 4.12 3.38 -10.06
C ILE A 157 2.80 3.93 -9.51
N GLU A 158 1.67 3.32 -9.87
CA GLU A 158 0.35 3.75 -9.38
C GLU A 158 0.30 3.70 -7.84
N TYR A 159 0.85 2.64 -7.24
CA TYR A 159 0.84 2.49 -5.79
C TYR A 159 1.60 3.63 -5.10
N LEU A 160 2.79 3.97 -5.60
CA LEU A 160 3.58 5.09 -5.08
C LEU A 160 2.86 6.42 -5.29
N PHE A 161 2.37 6.70 -6.50
CA PHE A 161 1.80 7.99 -6.84
C PHE A 161 0.50 8.24 -6.08
N ARG A 162 -0.41 7.26 -6.01
CA ARG A 162 -1.65 7.39 -5.22
C ARG A 162 -1.39 7.64 -3.74
N LEU A 163 -0.36 7.01 -3.19
CA LEU A 163 0.03 7.25 -1.80
C LEU A 163 0.57 8.68 -1.61
N THR A 164 1.41 9.16 -2.54
CA THR A 164 1.94 10.52 -2.47
C THR A 164 0.86 11.58 -2.71
N ASP A 165 -0.12 11.29 -3.56
CA ASP A 165 -1.27 12.17 -3.80
C ASP A 165 -2.10 12.30 -2.53
N PHE A 166 -2.40 11.18 -1.87
CA PHE A 166 -3.08 11.21 -0.58
C PHE A 166 -2.34 12.10 0.43
N MET A 167 -1.03 11.92 0.58
CA MET A 167 -0.24 12.72 1.52
C MET A 167 -0.27 14.20 1.16
N ARG A 168 -0.12 14.57 -0.11
CA ARG A 168 -0.17 15.98 -0.56
C ARG A 168 -1.54 16.62 -0.37
N GLU A 169 -2.60 15.86 -0.62
CA GLU A 169 -3.98 16.35 -0.56
C GLU A 169 -4.49 16.46 0.88
N ASN A 170 -4.13 15.50 1.74
CA ASN A 170 -4.73 15.37 3.08
C ASN A 170 -3.79 15.83 4.20
N LEU A 171 -2.47 15.81 3.98
CA LEU A 171 -1.44 16.07 5.00
C LEU A 171 -0.31 16.95 4.43
N PRO A 172 -0.59 18.14 3.89
CA PRO A 172 0.38 18.96 3.15
C PRO A 172 1.56 19.47 4.01
N GLU A 173 1.38 19.54 5.33
CA GLU A 173 2.42 19.97 6.27
C GLU A 173 3.40 18.85 6.61
N GLU A 174 2.99 17.59 6.40
CA GLU A 174 3.76 16.41 6.77
C GLU A 174 4.77 16.03 5.69
N LYS A 175 6.01 15.82 6.12
CA LYS A 175 7.15 15.57 5.22
C LYS A 175 7.59 14.11 5.35
N ASP A 176 6.91 13.23 4.63
CA ASP A 176 7.37 11.85 4.46
C ASP A 176 8.54 11.84 3.46
N GLU A 177 9.75 12.06 3.99
CA GLU A 177 10.97 12.26 3.19
C GLU A 177 11.26 11.05 2.27
N HIS A 178 11.10 9.84 2.80
CA HIS A 178 11.30 8.61 2.04
C HIS A 178 10.31 8.53 0.86
N LEU A 179 9.03 8.75 1.13
CA LEU A 179 7.98 8.69 0.13
C LEU A 179 8.17 9.74 -0.98
N TYR A 180 8.45 10.99 -0.61
CA TYR A 180 8.61 12.07 -1.58
C TYR A 180 9.92 11.99 -2.37
N ALA A 181 11.00 11.47 -1.76
CA ALA A 181 12.24 11.22 -2.48
C ALA A 181 12.05 10.11 -3.54
N LEU A 182 11.35 9.02 -3.21
CA LEU A 182 11.00 7.98 -4.17
C LEU A 182 10.11 8.51 -5.29
N ASP A 183 9.06 9.27 -4.96
CA ASP A 183 8.17 9.86 -5.96
C ASP A 183 8.94 10.73 -6.95
N LYS A 184 9.86 11.57 -6.47
CA LYS A 184 10.72 12.40 -7.32
C LYS A 184 11.60 11.57 -8.24
N LEU A 185 12.24 10.51 -7.72
CA LEU A 185 13.12 9.64 -8.52
C LEU A 185 12.33 8.87 -9.58
N VAL A 186 11.20 8.26 -9.21
CA VAL A 186 10.33 7.53 -10.15
C VAL A 186 9.81 8.46 -11.23
N ARG A 187 9.32 9.67 -10.88
CA ARG A 187 8.91 10.67 -11.86
C ARG A 187 10.04 11.09 -12.80
N SER A 188 11.25 11.24 -12.27
CA SER A 188 12.43 11.54 -13.10
C SER A 188 12.74 10.43 -14.09
N LYS A 189 12.72 9.17 -13.65
CA LYS A 189 13.02 8.00 -14.49
C LYS A 189 12.02 7.81 -15.63
N ILE A 190 10.76 8.21 -15.44
CA ILE A 190 9.71 8.13 -16.47
C ILE A 190 9.46 9.47 -17.20
N GLY A 191 10.39 10.43 -17.08
CA GLY A 191 10.34 11.68 -17.85
C GLY A 191 9.29 12.71 -17.40
N LEU A 192 8.72 12.58 -16.20
CA LEU A 192 7.71 13.49 -15.63
C LEU A 192 8.31 14.63 -14.79
N LEU A 193 9.47 15.16 -15.19
CA LEU A 193 10.11 16.30 -14.51
C LEU A 193 9.30 17.60 -14.75
N ALA A 194 8.25 17.81 -13.96
CA ALA A 194 7.40 18.99 -14.02
C ALA A 194 7.59 19.88 -12.79
N LYS A 195 7.46 21.20 -12.98
CA LYS A 195 7.40 22.17 -11.88
C LYS A 195 6.20 21.91 -10.95
N ASN A 196 5.12 21.37 -11.49
CA ASN A 196 3.92 21.00 -10.75
C ASN A 196 3.77 19.48 -10.77
N VAL A 197 3.72 18.87 -9.58
CA VAL A 197 3.50 17.43 -9.44
C VAL A 197 2.04 17.12 -9.73
N LEU A 198 1.77 16.50 -10.89
CA LEU A 198 0.42 16.10 -11.27
C LEU A 198 -0.01 14.86 -10.48
N PRO A 199 -1.26 14.84 -9.95
CA PRO A 199 -1.81 13.66 -9.30
C PRO A 199 -2.11 12.56 -10.33
N TRP A 200 -2.16 11.32 -9.87
CA TRP A 200 -2.38 10.10 -10.65
C TRP A 200 -3.55 10.22 -11.62
N HIS A 201 -4.70 10.72 -11.15
CA HIS A 201 -5.89 10.85 -11.99
C HIS A 201 -5.67 11.81 -13.17
N LYS A 202 -4.86 12.87 -13.00
CA LYS A 202 -4.49 13.79 -14.07
C LYS A 202 -3.43 13.23 -15.01
N LEU A 203 -2.51 12.41 -14.50
CA LEU A 203 -1.55 11.71 -15.35
C LEU A 203 -2.26 10.74 -16.31
N LEU A 204 -3.33 10.08 -15.86
CA LEU A 204 -4.13 9.18 -16.71
C LEU A 204 -4.92 9.88 -17.83
N GLU A 205 -5.13 11.20 -17.74
CA GLU A 205 -5.71 12.00 -18.82
C GLU A 205 -4.71 12.17 -20.00
N ASN A 206 -3.41 11.97 -19.77
CA ASN A 206 -2.38 12.04 -20.82
C ASN A 206 -2.22 10.68 -21.53
N ASP A 207 -2.50 10.65 -22.83
CA ASP A 207 -2.45 9.43 -23.64
C ASP A 207 -1.04 8.81 -23.70
N SER A 208 0.01 9.63 -23.76
CA SER A 208 1.39 9.14 -23.78
C SER A 208 1.78 8.48 -22.47
N PHE A 209 1.36 9.05 -21.34
CA PHE A 209 1.59 8.46 -20.02
C PHE A 209 0.79 7.16 -19.87
N ARG A 210 -0.49 7.18 -20.25
CA ARG A 210 -1.35 5.99 -20.24
C ARG A 210 -0.70 4.86 -21.03
N LYS A 211 -0.29 5.15 -22.26
CA LYS A 211 0.40 4.18 -23.12
C LYS A 211 1.68 3.65 -22.48
N HIS A 212 2.51 4.51 -21.90
CA HIS A 212 3.73 4.07 -21.20
C HIS A 212 3.44 3.07 -20.06
N ILE A 213 2.42 3.33 -19.23
CA ILE A 213 2.07 2.45 -18.11
C ILE A 213 1.38 1.14 -18.56
N TYR A 214 0.59 1.18 -19.63
CA TYR A 214 -0.16 -0.01 -20.11
C TYR A 214 0.61 -0.86 -21.14
N ASP A 215 1.50 -0.29 -21.97
CA ASP A 215 2.35 -1.07 -22.88
C ASP A 215 3.35 -1.95 -22.11
N ILE A 216 3.86 -1.47 -20.97
CA ILE A 216 4.68 -2.27 -20.05
C ILE A 216 3.86 -3.45 -19.48
N LYS A 217 2.57 -3.24 -19.20
CA LYS A 217 1.67 -4.29 -18.71
C LYS A 217 1.44 -5.39 -19.75
N GLU A 218 1.25 -5.04 -21.02
CA GLU A 218 1.09 -6.03 -22.10
C GLU A 218 2.38 -6.82 -22.37
N THR A 219 3.54 -6.16 -22.31
CA THR A 219 4.85 -6.81 -22.53
C THR A 219 5.10 -7.87 -21.45
N ASN A 220 4.90 -7.51 -20.18
CA ASN A 220 5.09 -8.45 -19.06
C ASN A 220 4.04 -9.58 -19.04
N TYR A 221 2.78 -9.28 -19.40
CA TYR A 221 1.72 -10.29 -19.48
C TYR A 221 1.96 -11.30 -20.63
N ASN A 222 2.43 -10.82 -21.79
CA ASN A 222 2.73 -11.68 -22.94
C ASN A 222 3.92 -12.62 -22.67
N GLU A 223 4.94 -12.16 -21.94
CA GLU A 223 6.05 -13.03 -21.48
C GLU A 223 5.56 -14.11 -20.50
N GLU A 224 4.69 -13.75 -19.55
CA GLU A 224 4.12 -14.70 -18.58
C GLU A 224 3.23 -15.77 -19.24
N VAL A 225 2.42 -15.38 -20.24
CA VAL A 225 1.61 -16.32 -21.05
C VAL A 225 2.51 -17.21 -21.90
N SER A 226 3.59 -16.67 -22.49
CA SER A 226 4.55 -17.44 -23.27
C SER A 226 5.27 -18.50 -22.43
N LEU A 227 5.72 -18.16 -21.23
CA LEU A 227 6.35 -19.10 -20.29
C LEU A 227 5.36 -20.18 -19.79
N LYS A 228 4.11 -19.80 -19.46
CA LYS A 228 3.06 -20.78 -19.12
C LYS A 228 2.73 -21.71 -20.29
N THR A 229 2.83 -21.24 -21.53
CA THR A 229 2.59 -22.06 -22.73
C THR A 229 3.73 -23.06 -22.97
N ILE A 230 4.98 -22.66 -22.70
CA ILE A 230 6.15 -23.54 -22.82
C ILE A 230 6.13 -24.64 -21.75
N ILE A 231 5.68 -24.34 -20.52
CA ILE A 231 5.62 -25.32 -19.43
C ILE A 231 4.51 -26.37 -19.67
N VAL A 232 3.39 -25.98 -20.28
CA VAL A 232 2.28 -26.91 -20.60
C VAL A 232 2.58 -27.81 -21.82
N GLN A 233 3.55 -27.46 -22.67
CA GLN A 233 3.99 -28.30 -23.79
C GLN A 233 5.15 -29.25 -23.44
N ALA A 234 5.67 -29.19 -22.22
CA ALA A 234 6.75 -30.05 -21.72
C ALA A 234 6.29 -31.06 -20.64
N SER A 235 4.98 -31.26 -20.48
CA SER A 235 4.37 -32.23 -19.55
C SER A 235 3.75 -33.42 -20.27
#